data_AF-A0A822DTW2-F1
#
_entry.id   AF-A0A822DTW2-F1
#
_cell.length_a   1.000
_cell.length_b   1.000
_cell.length_c   1.000
_cell.angle_alpha   90.00
_cell.angle_beta   90.00
_cell.angle_gamma   90.00
#
_symmetry.space_group_name_H-M   'P 1'
#
loop_
_entity.id
_entity.type
_entity.pdbx_description
1 polymer ?
#
loop_
_entity_poly.entity_id
_entity_poly.type
_entity_poly.pdbx_seq_one_letter_code
_entity_poly.pdbx_strand_id
1 'polypeptide(L)' 'MIGAQYIADALQHNTTLIILDLENNEIGAIGAQHMADALQHNMTLTTLNVSGNQIEDEGAKLIDDALKHNT' A
#
# COMPACT_ATOMS: atom_id res chain seq x y z
N MET A 1 -4.62 -3.02 11.42
CA MET A 1 -5.56 -4.11 11.09
C MET A 1 -4.80 -5.25 10.41
N ILE A 2 -5.20 -6.50 10.62
CA ILE A 2 -4.49 -7.68 10.08
C ILE A 2 -4.66 -7.82 8.55
N GLY A 3 -5.78 -7.38 7.98
CA GLY A 3 -6.05 -7.50 6.54
C GLY A 3 -5.03 -6.76 5.66
N ALA A 4 -4.72 -5.51 5.98
CA ALA A 4 -3.71 -4.73 5.25
C ALA A 4 -2.31 -5.36 5.31
N GLN A 5 -1.96 -6.02 6.42
CA GLN A 5 -0.69 -6.74 6.55
C GLN A 5 -0.62 -7.91 5.56
N TYR A 6 -1.69 -8.72 5.45
CA TYR A 6 -1.70 -9.83 4.48
C TYR A 6 -1.64 -9.36 3.03
N ILE A 7 -2.28 -8.23 2.72
CA ILE A 7 -2.20 -7.63 1.38
C ILE A 7 -0.77 -7.14 1.11
N ALA A 8 -0.14 -6.48 2.08
CA ALA A 8 1.25 -6.04 1.98
C ALA A 8 2.21 -7.23 1.75
N ASP A 9 2.10 -8.29 2.55
CA ASP A 9 2.90 -9.51 2.41
C ASP A 9 2.74 -10.13 1.00
N ALA A 10 1.51 -10.19 0.49
CA ALA A 10 1.24 -10.67 -0.85
C ALA A 10 1.82 -9.74 -1.93
N LEU A 11 1.74 -8.42 -1.72
CA LEU A 11 2.19 -7.41 -2.67
C LEU A 11 3.72 -7.42 -2.82
N GLN A 12 4.47 -7.67 -1.75
CA GLN A 12 5.94 -7.77 -1.78
C GLN A 12 6.44 -8.84 -2.76
N HIS A 13 5.67 -9.91 -2.99
CA HIS A 13 6.03 -11.01 -3.88
C HIS A 13 5.28 -10.98 -5.22
N ASN A 14 4.30 -10.09 -5.37
CA ASN A 14 3.52 -9.99 -6.58
C ASN A 14 4.30 -9.23 -7.66
N THR A 15 4.42 -9.84 -8.84
CA THR A 15 5.16 -9.27 -9.99
C THR A 15 4.27 -9.11 -11.22
N THR A 16 2.95 -9.05 -11.03
CA THR A 16 1.98 -9.00 -12.15
C THR A 16 0.89 -7.95 -11.96
N LEU A 17 0.58 -7.58 -10.73
CA LEU A 17 -0.45 -6.62 -10.40
C LEU A 17 0.05 -5.21 -10.68
N ILE A 18 -0.73 -4.48 -11.50
CA ILE A 18 -0.44 -3.09 -11.89
C ILE A 18 -1.30 -2.11 -11.10
N ILE A 19 -2.54 -2.49 -10.78
CA ILE A 19 -3.53 -1.64 -10.12
C ILE A 19 -4.13 -2.40 -8.93
N LEU A 20 -4.18 -1.74 -7.77
CA LEU A 20 -4.82 -2.24 -6.56
C LEU A 20 -5.76 -1.17 -6.00
N ASP A 21 -7.03 -1.52 -5.86
CA ASP A 21 -8.04 -0.66 -5.23
C ASP A 21 -8.46 -1.22 -3.88
N LEU A 22 -8.25 -0.43 -2.82
CA LEU A 22 -8.59 -0.74 -1.44
C LEU A 22 -9.48 0.36 -0.83
N GLU A 23 -10.23 1.12 -1.62
CA GLU A 23 -11.10 2.18 -1.11
C GLU A 23 -12.01 1.70 0.03
N ASN A 24 -12.12 2.49 1.12
CA ASN A 24 -13.04 2.25 2.24
C ASN A 24 -12.88 0.88 2.96
N ASN A 25 -11.64 0.44 3.22
CA ASN A 25 -11.31 -0.81 3.92
C ASN A 25 -10.69 -0.60 5.32
N GLU A 26 -10.85 0.57 5.93
CA GLU A 26 -10.40 0.89 7.30
C GLU A 26 -8.90 0.59 7.59
N ILE A 27 -8.02 0.59 6.57
CA ILE A 27 -6.60 0.17 6.68
C ILE A 27 -5.89 0.79 7.91
N GLY A 28 -6.12 2.08 8.17
CA GLY A 28 -5.53 2.83 9.27
C GLY A 28 -4.04 3.10 9.08
N ALA A 29 -3.45 3.94 9.95
CA ALA A 29 -2.05 4.33 9.86
C ALA A 29 -1.06 3.14 9.88
N ILE A 30 -1.29 2.16 10.76
CA ILE A 30 -0.44 0.95 10.86
C ILE A 30 -0.53 0.11 9.58
N GLY A 31 -1.73 -0.02 8.99
CA GLY A 31 -1.89 -0.74 7.74
C GLY A 31 -1.19 -0.04 6.58
N ALA A 32 -1.24 1.30 6.54
CA ALA A 32 -0.55 2.10 5.54
C ALA A 32 0.98 1.95 5.63
N GLN A 33 1.52 1.85 6.84
CA GLN A 33 2.94 1.57 7.04
C GLN A 33 3.34 0.21 6.44
N HIS A 34 2.59 -0.86 6.72
CA HIS A 34 2.85 -2.17 6.10
C HIS A 34 2.77 -2.11 4.56
N MET A 35 1.77 -1.41 4.03
CA MET A 35 1.63 -1.22 2.58
C MET A 35 2.84 -0.49 1.98
N ALA A 36 3.33 0.58 2.63
CA ALA A 36 4.50 1.32 2.20
C ALA A 36 5.77 0.45 2.20
N ASP A 37 5.99 -0.34 3.26
CA ASP A 37 7.14 -1.25 3.36
C ASP A 37 7.12 -2.30 2.23
N ALA A 38 5.95 -2.87 1.93
CA ALA A 38 5.82 -3.82 0.83
C ALA A 38 6.04 -3.19 -0.55
N LEU A 39 5.58 -1.94 -0.74
CA LEU A 39 5.73 -1.20 -2.00
C LEU A 39 7.17 -0.89 -2.34
N GLN A 40 8.07 -0.77 -1.36
CA GLN A 40 9.52 -0.60 -1.61
C GLN A 40 10.16 -1.81 -2.30
N HIS A 41 9.51 -2.97 -2.26
CA HIS A 41 9.97 -4.21 -2.87
C HIS A 41 9.14 -4.64 -4.09
N ASN A 42 8.00 -4.01 -4.31
CA ASN A 42 7.19 -4.24 -5.48
C ASN A 42 7.70 -3.35 -6.64
N MET A 43 7.81 -3.90 -7.86
CA MET A 43 8.27 -3.17 -9.05
C MET A 43 7.24 -3.17 -10.19
N THR A 44 5.98 -3.53 -9.91
CA THR A 44 4.94 -3.63 -10.94
C THR A 44 3.70 -2.80 -10.66
N LEU A 45 3.38 -2.54 -9.40
CA LEU A 45 2.21 -1.79 -9.01
C LEU A 45 2.42 -0.29 -9.28
N THR A 46 1.70 0.25 -10.25
CA THR A 46 1.78 1.67 -10.61
C THR A 46 0.67 2.50 -9.98
N THR A 47 -0.42 1.85 -9.56
CA THR A 47 -1.61 2.53 -9.04
C THR A 47 -2.14 1.85 -7.78
N LEU A 48 -2.25 2.62 -6.70
CA LEU A 48 -2.86 2.20 -5.44
C LEU A 48 -3.92 3.21 -5.01
N ASN A 49 -5.17 2.77 -4.88
CA ASN A 49 -6.24 3.58 -4.29
C ASN A 49 -6.46 3.16 -2.83
N VAL A 50 -6.20 4.09 -1.90
CA VAL A 50 -6.42 3.92 -0.45
C VAL A 50 -7.36 5.00 0.10
N SER A 51 -8.19 5.60 -0.75
CA SER A 51 -9.13 6.64 -0.32
C SER A 51 -10.11 6.10 0.73
N GLY A 52 -10.48 6.94 1.70
CA GLY A 52 -11.44 6.55 2.76
C GLY A 52 -10.94 5.54 3.79
N ASN A 53 -9.63 5.31 3.89
CA ASN A 53 -9.06 4.29 4.79
C ASN A 53 -8.50 4.80 6.13
N GLN A 54 -8.67 6.08 6.46
CA GLN A 54 -8.19 6.66 7.71
C GLN A 54 -6.68 6.43 7.94
N ILE A 55 -5.88 6.49 6.87
CA ILE A 55 -4.42 6.22 6.92
C ILE A 55 -3.60 7.35 7.54
N GLU A 56 -4.24 8.49 7.82
CA GLU A 56 -3.61 9.71 8.31
C GLU A 56 -2.59 10.31 7.33
N ASP A 57 -2.16 11.54 7.57
CA ASP A 57 -1.26 12.27 6.66
C ASP A 57 0.10 11.57 6.55
N GLU A 58 0.61 11.03 7.66
CA GLU A 58 1.90 10.33 7.67
C GLU A 58 1.82 9.01 6.90
N GLY A 59 0.74 8.23 7.06
CA GLY A 59 0.55 7.00 6.29
C GLY A 59 0.40 7.26 4.80
N ALA A 60 -0.30 8.34 4.42
CA ALA A 60 -0.39 8.76 3.02
C ALA A 60 0.98 9.13 2.43
N LYS A 61 1.80 9.86 3.21
CA LYS A 61 3.15 10.25 2.79
C LYS A 61 4.09 9.04 2.62
N LEU A 62 4.05 8.08 3.54
CA LEU A 62 4.83 6.85 3.43
C LEU A 62 4.49 6.07 2.16
N ILE A 63 3.19 5.95 1.83
CA ILE A 63 2.75 5.29 0.60
C ILE A 63 3.21 6.07 -0.64
N ASP A 64 3.08 7.40 -0.65
CA ASP A 64 3.50 8.24 -1.78
C ASP A 64 5.02 8.12 -2.03
N ASP A 65 5.83 8.15 -0.98
CA ASP A 65 7.27 7.99 -1.09
C ASP A 65 7.66 6.58 -1.57
N ALA A 66 6.98 5.53 -1.09
CA ALA A 66 7.22 4.16 -1.55
C ALA A 66 6.86 3.96 -3.04
N LEU A 67 5.75 4.54 -3.52
CA LEU A 67 5.35 4.46 -4.93
C LEU A 67 6.35 5.15 -5.87
N LYS A 68 7.03 6.21 -5.44
CA LYS A 68 8.08 6.86 -6.26
C LYS A 68 9.29 5.97 -6.50
N HIS A 69 9.52 4.96 -5.65
CA HIS A 69 10.57 3.97 -5.82
C HIS A 69 10.14 2.76 -6.67
N ASN A 70 8.84 2.62 -6.93
CA ASN A 70 8.27 1.58 -7.76
C ASN A 70 8.29 2.03 -9.24
N THR A 71 9.43 1.79 -9.91
CA THR A 71 9.70 2.16 -11.31
C THR A 71 9.86 0.95 -12.22
#